data_AF-A0A7Y1VZ98-F1
#
_entry.id   AF-A0A7Y1VZ98-F1
#
_cell.length_a   1.000
_cell.length_b   1.000
_cell.length_c   1.000
_cell.angle_alpha   90.00
_cell.angle_beta   90.00
_cell.angle_gamma   90.00
#
_symmetry.space_group_name_H-M   'P 1'
#
loop_
_entity.id
_entity.type
_entity.pdbx_description
1 polymer ?
#
loop_
_entity_poly.entity_id
_entity_poly.type
_entity_poly.pdbx_seq_one_letter_code
_entity_poly.pdbx_strand_id
1 'polypeptide(L)'
;MGHAKAQRHYTPIDHAINVLDQALRLSSGHAPPASRANPAGKVPDCELDDATRRHVAGLMRINHTGEICAQALYAGQAATARNPDIRVQMEQASQEEIDHLS
;
A
#
# COMPACT_ATOMS: atom_id res chain seq x y z
N MET A 1 -7.73 32.22 -11.20
CA MET A 1 -7.04 32.64 -9.96
C MET A 1 -6.92 31.41 -9.08
N GLY A 2 -5.76 30.76 -9.06
CA GLY A 2 -5.58 29.47 -8.38
C GLY A 2 -5.49 29.66 -6.87
N HIS A 3 -6.35 28.99 -6.11
CA HIS A 3 -6.27 28.97 -4.65
C HIS A 3 -4.94 28.31 -4.24
N ALA A 4 -4.06 29.08 -3.60
CA ALA A 4 -2.89 28.54 -2.92
C ALA A 4 -3.38 27.52 -1.88
N LYS A 5 -3.03 26.25 -2.08
CA LYS A 5 -3.36 25.15 -1.17
C LYS A 5 -2.69 25.47 0.16
N ALA A 6 -3.46 25.79 1.20
CA ALA A 6 -2.92 26.02 2.54
C ALA A 6 -2.09 24.79 2.95
N GLN A 7 -0.80 24.99 3.21
CA GLN A 7 0.08 23.95 3.71
C GLN A 7 -0.40 23.57 5.11
N ARG A 8 -1.07 22.41 5.23
CA ARG A 8 -1.47 21.86 6.52
C ARG A 8 -0.19 21.54 7.30
N HIS A 9 0.00 22.21 8.44
CA HIS A 9 1.05 21.88 9.39
C HIS A 9 0.55 20.76 10.30
N TYR A 10 1.13 19.58 10.14
CA TYR A 10 0.84 18.44 11.00
C TYR A 10 1.79 18.44 12.19
N THR A 11 1.26 18.22 13.37
CA THR A 11 2.05 17.97 14.57
C THR A 11 2.60 16.54 14.56
N PRO A 12 3.62 16.23 15.38
CA PRO A 12 4.09 14.85 15.51
C PRO A 12 3.00 13.85 15.93
N ILE A 13 2.01 14.31 16.70
CA ILE A 13 0.85 13.49 17.09
C ILE A 13 -0.03 13.20 15.87
N ASP A 14 -0.28 14.19 15.02
CA ASP A 14 -1.06 13.99 13.80
C ASP A 14 -0.38 12.96 12.87
N HIS A 15 0.95 13.01 12.77
CA HIS A 15 1.72 12.02 12.02
C HIS A 15 1.60 10.61 12.61
N ALA A 16 1.69 10.48 13.94
CA ALA A 16 1.54 9.19 14.61
C ALA A 16 0.13 8.60 14.41
N ILE A 17 -0.91 9.43 14.49
CA ILE A 17 -2.30 9.03 14.24
C ILE A 17 -2.47 8.55 12.79
N ASN A 18 -1.91 9.27 11.82
CA ASN A 18 -2.00 8.88 10.40
C ASN A 18 -1.32 7.54 10.12
N VAL A 19 -0.12 7.30 10.68
CA VAL A 19 0.59 6.02 10.51
C VAL A 19 -0.19 4.88 11.15
N LEU A 20 -0.80 5.11 12.31
CA LEU A 20 -1.62 4.10 12.98
C LEU A 20 -2.91 3.78 12.19
N ASP A 21 -3.62 4.79 11.71
CA ASP A 21 -4.82 4.60 10.86
C ASP A 21 -4.45 3.82 9.59
N GLN A 22 -3.34 4.17 8.94
CA GLN A 22 -2.85 3.46 7.76
C GLN A 22 -2.54 1.99 8.07
N ALA A 23 -1.82 1.71 9.17
CA ALA A 23 -1.53 0.34 9.60
C ALA A 23 -2.79 -0.48 9.92
N LEU A 24 -3.81 0.14 10.52
CA LEU A 24 -5.09 -0.53 10.81
C LEU A 24 -5.88 -0.85 9.52
N ARG A 25 -5.91 0.07 8.55
CA ARG A 25 -6.56 -0.18 7.25
C ARG A 25 -5.89 -1.32 6.50
N LEU A 26 -4.56 -1.32 6.48
CA LEU A 26 -3.72 -2.36 5.89
C LEU A 26 -3.99 -3.74 6.51
N SER A 27 -3.90 -3.84 7.83
CA SER A 27 -4.08 -5.11 8.55
C SER A 27 -5.51 -5.64 8.53
N SER A 28 -6.52 -4.77 8.38
CA SER A 28 -7.93 -5.16 8.28
C SER A 28 -8.40 -5.45 6.86
N GLY A 29 -7.53 -5.35 5.85
CA GLY A 29 -7.86 -5.60 4.44
C GLY A 29 -8.70 -4.49 3.78
N HIS A 30 -8.79 -3.30 4.38
CA HIS A 30 -9.49 -2.14 3.81
C HIS A 30 -8.56 -1.26 2.98
N ALA A 31 -7.79 -1.89 2.07
CA ALA A 31 -6.90 -1.15 1.19
C ALA A 31 -7.69 -0.14 0.33
N PRO A 32 -7.14 1.06 0.05
CA PRO A 32 -7.74 1.99 -0.90
C PRO A 32 -7.93 1.34 -2.28
N PRO A 33 -8.97 1.73 -3.03
CA PRO A 33 -9.12 1.25 -4.41
C PRO A 33 -7.96 1.74 -5.28
N ALA A 34 -7.70 0.99 -6.35
CA ALA A 34 -6.63 1.27 -7.31
C ALA A 34 -6.75 2.68 -7.86
N SER A 35 -5.63 3.38 -7.98
CA SER A 35 -5.63 4.62 -8.74
C SER A 35 -5.73 4.38 -10.25
N ARG A 36 -5.35 3.17 -10.70
CA ARG A 36 -5.29 2.76 -12.11
C ARG A 36 -6.24 1.61 -12.43
N ALA A 37 -6.70 1.57 -13.68
CA ALA A 37 -7.52 0.45 -14.15
C ALA A 37 -6.69 -0.84 -14.23
N ASN A 38 -7.32 -1.98 -13.94
CA ASN A 38 -6.68 -3.29 -14.06
C ASN A 38 -6.23 -3.52 -15.52
N PRO A 39 -4.92 -3.73 -15.77
CA PRO A 39 -4.39 -3.92 -17.12
C PRO A 39 -4.95 -5.15 -17.84
N ALA A 40 -5.44 -6.14 -17.08
CA ALA A 40 -6.07 -7.35 -17.61
C ALA A 40 -7.55 -7.20 -17.96
N GLY A 41 -8.15 -5.99 -17.87
CA GLY A 41 -9.61 -5.81 -17.90
C GLY A 41 -10.38 -6.32 -19.13
N LYS A 42 -9.72 -6.69 -20.23
CA LYS A 42 -10.34 -7.31 -21.42
C LYS A 42 -10.03 -8.80 -21.57
N VAL A 43 -9.17 -9.34 -20.72
CA VAL A 43 -8.76 -10.74 -20.74
C VAL A 43 -9.85 -11.55 -20.04
N PRO A 44 -10.37 -12.62 -20.66
CA PRO A 44 -11.33 -13.51 -19.99
C PRO A 44 -10.70 -14.14 -18.74
N ASP A 45 -11.52 -14.33 -17.71
CA ASP A 45 -11.09 -15.08 -16.53
C ASP A 45 -10.69 -16.51 -16.91
N CYS A 46 -9.64 -17.00 -16.24
CA CYS A 46 -9.20 -18.38 -16.36
C CYS A 46 -10.01 -19.27 -15.40
N GLU A 47 -10.72 -20.25 -15.95
CA GLU A 47 -11.37 -21.27 -15.14
C GLU A 47 -10.32 -22.21 -14.52
N LEU A 48 -10.24 -22.22 -13.19
CA LEU A 48 -9.40 -23.14 -12.43
C LEU A 48 -10.27 -24.23 -11.80
N ASP A 49 -9.82 -25.48 -11.90
CA ASP A 49 -10.38 -26.57 -11.10
C ASP A 49 -10.18 -26.33 -9.60
N ASP A 50 -10.94 -27.04 -8.77
CA ASP A 50 -10.95 -26.82 -7.32
C ASP A 50 -9.60 -27.07 -6.64
N ALA A 51 -8.79 -28.00 -7.15
CA ALA A 51 -7.48 -28.30 -6.58
C ALA A 51 -6.49 -27.17 -6.91
N THR A 52 -6.46 -26.76 -8.18
CA THR A 52 -5.62 -25.67 -8.67
C THR A 52 -6.01 -24.35 -8.02
N ARG A 53 -7.31 -24.04 -7.90
CA ARG A 53 -7.81 -22.84 -7.21
C ARG A 53 -7.33 -22.77 -5.76
N ARG A 54 -7.45 -23.87 -5.01
CA ARG A 54 -6.97 -23.93 -3.60
C ARG A 54 -5.47 -23.74 -3.50
N HIS A 55 -4.71 -24.33 -4.43
CA HIS A 55 -3.26 -24.21 -4.46
C HIS A 55 -2.82 -22.77 -4.76
N VAL A 56 -3.34 -22.17 -5.84
CA VAL A 56 -3.04 -20.78 -6.23
C VAL A 56 -3.46 -19.80 -5.15
N ALA A 57 -4.62 -19.98 -4.52
CA ALA A 57 -5.03 -19.14 -3.39
C ALA A 57 -4.05 -19.23 -2.21
N GLY A 58 -3.43 -20.39 -1.98
CA GLY A 58 -2.34 -20.55 -1.01
C GLY A 58 -1.11 -19.73 -1.37
N LEU A 59 -0.68 -19.78 -2.63
CA LEU A 59 0.46 -19.01 -3.13
C LEU A 59 0.19 -17.50 -3.05
N MET A 60 -1.02 -17.05 -3.41
CA MET A 60 -1.41 -15.65 -3.32
C MET A 60 -1.46 -15.14 -1.87
N ARG A 61 -1.86 -15.96 -0.89
CA ARG A 61 -1.78 -15.55 0.54
C ARG A 61 -0.35 -15.30 1.00
N ILE A 62 0.61 -16.11 0.52
CA ILE A 62 2.04 -15.91 0.83
C ILE A 62 2.53 -14.61 0.18
N ASN A 63 2.22 -14.43 -1.10
CA ASN A 63 2.57 -13.21 -1.84
C ASN A 63 2.00 -11.96 -1.15
N HIS A 64 0.71 -11.96 -0.84
CA HIS A 64 0.01 -10.87 -0.17
C HIS A 64 0.61 -10.55 1.22
N THR A 65 0.96 -11.56 2.01
CA THR A 65 1.65 -11.32 3.29
C THR A 65 2.98 -10.61 3.08
N GLY A 66 3.75 -11.01 2.06
CA GLY A 66 5.02 -10.36 1.72
C GLY A 66 4.86 -8.89 1.36
N GLU A 67 3.82 -8.56 0.61
CA GLU A 67 3.45 -7.19 0.23
C GLU A 67 3.08 -6.33 1.47
N ILE A 68 2.25 -6.85 2.38
CA ILE A 68 1.92 -6.15 3.65
C ILE A 68 3.19 -5.91 4.47
N CYS A 69 4.10 -6.88 4.54
CA CYS A 69 5.39 -6.72 5.23
C CYS A 69 6.28 -5.66 4.58
N ALA A 70 6.34 -5.59 3.24
CA ALA A 70 7.10 -4.59 2.52
C ALA A 70 6.57 -3.18 2.77
N GLN A 71 5.24 -2.99 2.73
CA GLN A 71 4.60 -1.71 3.04
C GLN A 71 4.91 -1.25 4.46
N ALA A 72 4.80 -2.15 5.45
CA ALA A 72 5.17 -1.84 6.83
C ALA A 72 6.66 -1.49 6.97
N LEU A 73 7.54 -2.17 6.23
CA LEU A 73 8.98 -1.90 6.22
C LEU A 73 9.29 -0.50 5.67
N TYR A 74 8.74 -0.14 4.51
CA TYR A 74 8.97 1.16 3.89
C TYR A 74 8.40 2.30 4.73
N ALA A 75 7.19 2.14 5.28
CA ALA A 75 6.61 3.11 6.21
C ALA A 75 7.47 3.28 7.47
N GLY A 76 7.98 2.19 8.05
CA GLY A 76 8.87 2.23 9.21
C GLY A 76 10.23 2.88 8.92
N GLN A 77 10.80 2.62 7.74
CA GLN A 77 12.05 3.26 7.29
C GLN A 77 11.84 4.75 7.02
N ALA A 78 10.73 5.15 6.40
CA ALA A 78 10.36 6.56 6.24
C ALA A 78 10.25 7.28 7.59
N ALA A 79 9.53 6.69 8.56
CA ALA A 79 9.30 7.28 9.87
C ALA A 79 10.58 7.49 10.69
N THR A 80 11.62 6.68 10.45
CA THR A 80 12.88 6.70 11.23
C THR A 80 14.08 7.22 10.45
N ALA A 81 13.91 7.54 9.16
CA ALA A 81 14.98 8.03 8.29
C ALA A 81 15.52 9.38 8.77
N ARG A 82 16.84 9.44 8.98
CA ARG A 82 17.57 10.67 9.33
C ARG A 82 17.91 11.52 8.11
N ASN A 83 18.10 10.87 6.95
CA ASN A 83 18.36 11.55 5.70
C ASN A 83 17.02 11.90 5.02
N PRO A 84 16.75 13.18 4.72
CA PRO A 84 15.53 13.61 4.03
C PRO A 84 15.28 12.91 2.68
N ASP A 85 16.32 12.65 1.91
CA ASP A 85 16.20 12.01 0.58
C ASP A 85 15.77 10.55 0.71
N ILE A 86 16.34 9.84 1.69
CA ILE A 86 15.93 8.46 1.99
C ILE A 86 14.49 8.42 2.49
N ARG A 87 14.09 9.37 3.34
CA ARG A 87 12.70 9.46 3.80
C ARG A 87 11.74 9.56 2.61
N VAL A 88 12.01 10.48 1.68
CA VAL A 88 11.18 10.68 0.48
C VAL A 88 11.13 9.41 -0.38
N GLN A 89 12.26 8.73 -0.59
CA GLN A 89 12.28 7.49 -1.36
C GLN A 89 11.45 6.39 -0.71
N MET A 90 11.50 6.26 0.62
CA MET A 90 10.72 5.25 1.35
C MET A 90 9.23 5.59 1.37
N GLU A 91 8.87 6.88 1.46
CA GLU A 91 7.48 7.34 1.31
C GLU A 91 6.94 7.01 -0.08
N GLN A 92 7.74 7.24 -1.13
CA GLN A 92 7.38 6.88 -2.51
C GLN A 92 7.22 5.37 -2.69
N ALA A 93 8.18 4.57 -2.23
CA ALA A 93 8.11 3.10 -2.31
C ALA A 93 6.88 2.55 -1.56
N SER A 94 6.59 3.07 -0.37
CA SER A 94 5.39 2.71 0.39
C SER A 94 4.11 3.01 -0.39
N GLN A 95 4.06 4.16 -1.08
CA GLN A 95 2.90 4.58 -1.86
C GLN A 95 2.72 3.74 -3.14
N GLU A 96 3.82 3.38 -3.81
CA GLU A 96 3.81 2.51 -5.00
C GLU A 96 3.31 1.11 -4.66
N GLU A 97 3.74 0.54 -3.53
CA GLU A 97 3.25 -0.77 -3.09
C GLU A 97 1.75 -0.76 -2.72
N ILE A 98 1.21 0.35 -2.22
CA ILE A 98 -0.24 0.46 -1.96
C ILE A 98 -1.04 0.45 -3.27
N ASP A 99 -0.53 1.05 -4.37
CA ASP A 99 -1.19 1.05 -5.68
C ASP A 99 -1.09 -0.31 -6.41
N HIS A 100 -0.27 -1.24 -5.90
CA HIS A 100 -0.20 -2.61 -6.41
C HIS A 100 -1.33 -3.51 -5.91
N LEU A 101 -1.93 -3.21 -4.75
CA LEU A 101 -2.93 -4.05 -4.05
C LEU A 101 -4.32 -4.12 -4.69
N SER A 102 -4.50 -3.56 -5.89
CA SER A 102 -5.80 -3.09 -6.36
C SER A 102 -6.07 -3.33 -7.84
#